data_AF-A0A925IFW9-F1
#
_entry.id   AF-A0A925IFW9-F1
#
_cell.length_a   1.000
_cell.length_b   1.000
_cell.length_c   1.000
_cell.angle_alpha   90.00
_cell.angle_beta   90.00
_cell.angle_gamma   90.00
#
_symmetry.space_group_name_H-M   'P 1'
#
loop_
_entity.id
_entity.type
_entity.pdbx_description
1 polymer ?
#
loop_
_entity_poly.entity_id
_entity_poly.type
_entity_poly.pdbx_seq_one_letter_code
_entity_poly.pdbx_strand_id
1 'polypeptide(L)'
;TAAINNVKEIQEYLLEHRSSFNPEALKWTGELLEKMDKLQETATKFHSQLRALFLQPKPAEENQLLQERLKAAAVYFVSETGTLIQFIQRSPAITDSRLHSKEYNESLRETFAQFAMKKYLLEGFNTVFDIETFYRRKQKFVLPSFMVNAYAGASEKKTDSPHPRLHQELRKLRDSICSRKNLPVYIVAGSSTIDEMARYLPASLAELRKISGFGDAKIEHYGQQFLDIIVTYNKENNLTSLIDEKSPKRERKEKTGEKKPRVDTKAETFRLFKEGRSVAEIAELRSFAHQTIEGHLAYYVEKGDIHIEEVVSREKLLLIEPVIKEYNGGPVTLIRQKLGNEVGFGEIRLAIAWSAFKNANTAG
;
A
#
# COMPACT_ATOMS: atom_id res chain seq x y z
N THR A 1 -0.77 27.21 -1.44
CA THR A 1 0.67 27.16 -1.18
C THR A 1 1.21 25.75 -0.96
N ALA A 2 0.97 25.06 0.16
CA ALA A 2 1.55 23.72 0.39
C ALA A 2 1.32 22.71 -0.76
N ALA A 3 0.08 22.58 -1.24
CA ALA A 3 -0.24 21.69 -2.36
C ALA A 3 0.48 22.10 -3.66
N ILE A 4 0.65 23.40 -3.90
CA ILE A 4 1.35 23.91 -5.09
C ILE A 4 2.83 23.56 -5.02
N ASN A 5 3.46 23.71 -3.85
CA ASN A 5 4.86 23.34 -3.66
C ASN A 5 5.05 21.84 -3.88
N ASN A 6 4.18 21.00 -3.33
CA ASN A 6 4.25 19.55 -3.56
C ASN A 6 4.12 19.19 -5.06
N VAL A 7 3.22 19.85 -5.81
CA VAL A 7 3.13 19.60 -7.26
C VAL A 7 4.35 20.13 -8.03
N LYS A 8 4.98 21.23 -7.57
CA LYS A 8 6.26 21.68 -8.12
C LYS A 8 7.37 20.66 -7.88
N GLU A 9 7.44 20.11 -6.67
CA GLU A 9 8.38 19.03 -6.34
C GLU A 9 8.12 17.78 -7.20
N ILE A 10 6.85 17.42 -7.46
CA ILE A 10 6.52 16.34 -8.41
C ILE A 10 7.04 16.69 -9.81
N GLN A 11 6.84 17.93 -10.29
CA GLN A 11 7.29 18.34 -11.61
C GLN A 11 8.83 18.34 -11.72
N GLU A 12 9.54 18.83 -10.71
CA GLU A 12 11.00 18.79 -10.62
C GLU A 12 11.50 17.33 -10.61
N TYR A 13 10.88 16.48 -9.81
CA TYR A 13 11.18 15.05 -9.77
C TYR A 13 11.01 14.37 -11.14
N LEU A 14 9.93 14.70 -11.87
CA LEU A 14 9.69 14.20 -13.23
C LEU A 14 10.72 14.74 -14.24
N LEU A 15 11.23 15.96 -14.05
CA LEU A 15 12.27 16.53 -14.90
C LEU A 15 13.62 15.83 -14.67
N GLU A 16 14.00 15.61 -13.42
CA GLU A 16 15.23 14.90 -13.03
C GLU A 16 15.23 13.44 -13.51
N HIS A 17 14.06 12.80 -13.48
CA HIS A 17 13.89 11.38 -13.82
C HIS A 17 13.13 11.17 -15.13
N ARG A 18 13.21 12.13 -16.07
CA ARG A 18 12.42 12.14 -17.31
C ARG A 18 12.50 10.84 -18.10
N SER A 19 13.67 10.20 -18.15
CA SER A 19 13.89 8.94 -18.86
C SER A 19 13.09 7.76 -18.29
N SER A 20 12.66 7.86 -17.03
CA SER A 20 11.95 6.80 -16.31
C SER A 20 10.43 6.97 -16.34
N PHE A 21 9.90 8.05 -16.90
CA PHE A 21 8.46 8.32 -16.98
C PHE A 21 7.99 8.51 -18.42
N ASN A 22 6.71 8.28 -18.67
CA ASN A 22 6.10 8.63 -19.95
C ASN A 22 6.01 10.16 -20.15
N PRO A 23 6.11 10.65 -21.40
CA PRO A 23 6.11 12.09 -21.69
C PRO A 23 4.86 12.84 -21.22
N GLU A 24 3.70 12.16 -21.18
CA GLU A 24 2.43 12.74 -20.78
C GLU A 24 2.41 13.15 -19.30
N ALA A 25 3.19 12.47 -18.44
CA ALA A 25 3.27 12.79 -17.02
C ALA A 25 3.71 14.25 -16.79
N LEU A 26 4.79 14.65 -17.46
CA LEU A 26 5.36 15.98 -17.29
C LEU A 26 4.41 17.06 -17.83
N LYS A 27 3.86 16.85 -19.02
CA LYS A 27 2.87 17.78 -19.61
C LYS A 27 1.66 17.95 -18.68
N TRP A 28 1.13 16.84 -18.19
CA TRP A 28 -0.01 16.83 -17.27
C TRP A 28 0.29 17.57 -15.96
N THR A 29 1.47 17.39 -15.37
CA THR A 29 1.84 18.16 -14.16
C THR A 29 1.95 19.66 -14.40
N GLY A 30 2.41 20.08 -15.59
CA GLY A 30 2.40 21.49 -15.99
C GLY A 30 0.98 22.05 -16.07
N GLU A 31 0.06 21.32 -16.72
CA GLU A 31 -1.35 21.71 -16.78
C GLU A 31 -2.01 21.76 -15.39
N LEU A 32 -1.65 20.85 -14.48
CA LEU A 32 -2.10 20.88 -13.09
C LEU A 32 -1.61 22.15 -12.38
N LEU A 33 -0.33 22.50 -12.51
CA LEU A 33 0.24 23.72 -11.92
C LEU A 33 -0.44 24.98 -12.45
N GLU A 34 -0.64 25.09 -13.76
CA GLU A 34 -1.33 26.25 -14.35
C GLU A 34 -2.74 26.42 -13.80
N LYS A 35 -3.50 25.32 -13.63
CA LYS A 35 -4.84 25.36 -13.02
C LYS A 35 -4.75 25.78 -11.55
N MET A 36 -3.77 25.28 -10.82
CA MET A 36 -3.58 25.61 -9.40
C MET A 36 -3.14 27.07 -9.19
N ASP A 37 -2.31 27.61 -10.07
CA ASP A 37 -1.87 29.00 -10.04
C ASP A 37 -3.03 29.95 -10.34
N LYS A 38 -3.84 29.67 -11.37
CA LYS A 38 -5.09 30.43 -11.64
C LYS A 38 -6.03 30.43 -10.44
N LEU A 39 -6.16 29.29 -9.76
CA LEU A 39 -6.98 29.19 -8.55
C LEU A 39 -6.37 30.02 -7.40
N GLN A 40 -5.04 30.00 -7.25
CA GLN A 40 -4.31 30.74 -6.22
C GLN A 40 -4.37 32.26 -6.46
N GLU A 41 -4.29 32.74 -7.70
CA GLU A 41 -4.49 34.15 -8.04
C GLU A 41 -5.89 34.63 -7.62
N THR A 42 -6.91 33.81 -7.92
CA THR A 42 -8.28 34.10 -7.51
C THR A 42 -8.40 34.11 -5.99
N ALA A 43 -7.80 33.13 -5.30
CA ALA A 43 -7.75 33.07 -3.84
C ALA A 43 -7.09 34.31 -3.22
N THR A 44 -6.00 34.82 -3.79
CA THR A 44 -5.32 36.03 -3.32
C THR A 44 -6.25 37.25 -3.37
N LYS A 45 -7.03 37.41 -4.47
CA LYS A 45 -8.03 38.49 -4.58
C LYS A 45 -9.12 38.37 -3.50
N PHE A 46 -9.61 37.15 -3.25
CA PHE A 46 -10.56 36.90 -2.17
C PHE A 46 -9.97 37.20 -0.78
N HIS A 47 -8.73 36.78 -0.51
CA HIS A 47 -8.06 37.03 0.77
C HIS A 47 -7.93 38.53 1.06
N SER A 48 -7.54 39.34 0.08
CA SER A 48 -7.44 40.80 0.25
C SER A 48 -8.78 41.42 0.66
N GLN A 49 -9.88 40.96 0.05
CA GLN A 49 -11.22 41.43 0.38
C GLN A 49 -11.69 40.94 1.76
N LEU A 50 -11.50 39.66 2.06
CA LEU A 50 -11.84 39.10 3.37
C LEU A 50 -11.07 39.81 4.48
N ARG A 51 -9.78 40.08 4.29
CA ARG A 51 -8.96 40.82 5.26
C ARG A 51 -9.52 42.21 5.54
N ALA A 52 -9.96 42.94 4.50
CA ALA A 52 -10.59 44.25 4.69
C ALA A 52 -11.91 44.15 5.47
N LEU A 53 -12.72 43.11 5.23
CA LEU A 53 -13.99 42.89 5.93
C LEU A 53 -13.78 42.47 7.40
N PHE A 54 -12.77 41.65 7.69
CA PHE A 54 -12.40 41.25 9.06
C PHE A 54 -11.79 42.37 9.90
N LEU A 55 -11.26 43.43 9.28
CA LEU A 55 -10.73 44.61 10.00
C LEU A 55 -11.83 45.57 10.47
N GLN A 56 -13.07 45.38 10.04
CA GLN A 56 -14.19 46.18 10.53
C GLN A 56 -14.50 45.83 12.00
N PRO A 57 -14.88 46.79 12.85
CA PRO A 57 -15.17 46.55 14.26
C PRO A 57 -16.56 45.92 14.45
N LYS A 58 -16.81 44.80 13.80
CA LYS A 58 -18.05 44.02 13.88
C LYS A 58 -17.70 42.53 14.02
N PRO A 59 -18.40 41.77 14.89
CA PRO A 59 -18.28 40.32 14.91
C PRO A 59 -18.52 39.71 13.52
N ALA A 60 -17.84 38.60 13.21
CA ALA A 60 -17.91 38.00 11.89
C ALA A 60 -19.33 37.51 11.54
N GLU A 61 -20.05 37.06 12.56
CA GLU A 61 -21.42 36.55 12.55
C GLU A 61 -22.44 37.66 12.22
N GLU A 62 -22.15 38.90 12.63
CA GLU A 62 -23.01 40.08 12.42
C GLU A 62 -22.63 40.87 11.16
N ASN A 63 -21.50 40.55 10.53
CA ASN A 63 -21.04 41.21 9.32
C ASN A 63 -21.65 40.55 8.07
N GLN A 64 -22.82 41.03 7.64
CA GLN A 64 -23.53 40.48 6.48
C GLN A 64 -22.69 40.45 5.20
N LEU A 65 -21.88 41.49 4.93
CA LEU A 65 -21.01 41.54 3.75
C LEU A 65 -19.92 40.47 3.80
N LEU A 66 -19.37 40.21 4.98
CA LEU A 66 -18.41 39.12 5.20
C LEU A 66 -19.06 37.76 4.96
N GLN A 67 -20.25 37.54 5.51
CA GLN A 67 -21.00 36.27 5.35
C GLN A 67 -21.31 35.99 3.88
N GLU A 68 -21.83 36.99 3.14
CA GLU A 68 -22.09 36.88 1.71
C GLU A 68 -20.81 36.59 0.92
N ARG A 69 -19.69 37.24 1.28
CA ARG A 69 -18.42 37.03 0.60
C ARG A 69 -17.81 35.64 0.88
N LEU A 70 -17.90 35.16 2.12
CA LEU A 70 -17.48 33.80 2.49
C LEU A 70 -18.30 32.74 1.76
N LYS A 71 -19.62 32.93 1.66
CA LYS A 71 -20.50 32.02 0.90
C LYS A 71 -20.15 32.01 -0.59
N ALA A 72 -19.93 33.19 -1.19
CA ALA A 72 -19.50 33.28 -2.60
C ALA A 72 -18.14 32.60 -2.84
N ALA A 73 -17.19 32.77 -1.91
CA ALA A 73 -15.90 32.09 -1.97
C ALA A 73 -16.09 30.57 -1.89
N ALA A 74 -16.88 30.09 -0.93
CA ALA A 74 -17.13 28.67 -0.74
C ALA A 74 -17.70 28.01 -1.99
N VAL A 75 -18.74 28.59 -2.60
CA VAL A 75 -19.35 28.06 -3.84
C VAL A 75 -18.31 27.95 -4.96
N TYR A 76 -17.54 29.01 -5.20
CA TYR A 76 -16.51 29.02 -6.24
C TYR A 76 -15.40 28.00 -5.97
N PHE A 77 -14.77 28.04 -4.79
CA PHE A 77 -13.62 27.20 -4.49
C PHE A 77 -13.99 25.73 -4.31
N VAL A 78 -15.21 25.39 -3.88
CA VAL A 78 -15.70 23.99 -3.86
C VAL A 78 -15.79 23.44 -5.27
N SER A 79 -16.35 24.22 -6.20
CA SER A 79 -16.45 23.84 -7.62
C SER A 79 -15.06 23.62 -8.23
N GLU A 80 -14.19 24.63 -8.15
CA GLU A 80 -12.85 24.58 -8.74
C GLU A 80 -11.97 23.50 -8.12
N THR A 81 -12.04 23.33 -6.79
CA THR A 81 -11.32 22.23 -6.11
C THR A 81 -11.85 20.87 -6.53
N GLY A 82 -13.16 20.73 -6.75
CA GLY A 82 -13.76 19.52 -7.30
C GLY A 82 -13.19 19.16 -8.67
N THR A 83 -13.06 20.14 -9.56
CA THR A 83 -12.44 19.97 -10.88
C THR A 83 -10.97 19.56 -10.77
N LEU A 84 -10.20 20.18 -9.88
CA LEU A 84 -8.80 19.79 -9.63
C LEU A 84 -8.67 18.37 -9.09
N ILE A 85 -9.54 17.96 -8.16
CA ILE A 85 -9.56 16.59 -7.64
C ILE A 85 -9.80 15.59 -8.77
N GLN A 86 -10.77 15.85 -9.65
CA GLN A 86 -11.04 14.99 -10.80
C GLN A 86 -9.85 14.94 -11.77
N PHE A 87 -9.14 16.06 -11.95
CA PHE A 87 -7.94 16.12 -12.77
C PHE A 87 -6.81 15.27 -12.17
N ILE A 88 -6.55 15.41 -10.87
CA ILE A 88 -5.58 14.61 -10.08
C ILE A 88 -5.87 13.11 -10.20
N GLN A 89 -7.14 12.71 -10.10
CA GLN A 89 -7.57 11.32 -10.22
C GLN A 89 -7.31 10.69 -11.59
N ARG A 90 -7.06 11.51 -12.62
CA ARG A 90 -6.82 11.09 -14.00
C ARG A 90 -5.35 11.26 -14.42
N SER A 91 -4.42 11.25 -13.47
CA SER A 91 -2.99 11.30 -13.80
C SER A 91 -2.62 10.22 -14.83
N PRO A 92 -1.91 10.60 -15.92
CA PRO A 92 -1.46 9.66 -16.94
C PRO A 92 -0.07 9.08 -16.65
N ALA A 93 0.49 9.34 -15.46
CA ALA A 93 1.89 8.99 -15.18
C ALA A 93 2.12 7.48 -15.13
N ILE A 94 3.15 7.03 -15.83
CA ILE A 94 3.57 5.64 -16.00
C ILE A 94 5.10 5.61 -15.92
N THR A 95 5.66 4.67 -15.13
CA THR A 95 7.10 4.44 -14.95
C THR A 95 7.40 2.95 -14.71
N ASP A 96 8.46 2.42 -15.32
CA ASP A 96 8.90 1.04 -15.13
C ASP A 96 9.73 0.81 -13.85
N SER A 97 9.99 1.88 -13.09
CA SER A 97 10.71 1.85 -11.81
C SER A 97 9.75 1.81 -10.63
N ARG A 98 9.94 0.80 -9.75
CA ARG A 98 9.16 0.69 -8.51
C ARG A 98 9.46 1.85 -7.55
N LEU A 99 10.70 2.34 -7.54
CA LEU A 99 11.11 3.47 -6.73
C LEU A 99 10.37 4.73 -7.20
N HIS A 100 10.50 5.08 -8.48
CA HIS A 100 9.88 6.29 -9.03
C HIS A 100 8.35 6.24 -8.95
N SER A 101 7.75 5.06 -9.15
CA SER A 101 6.31 4.91 -8.93
C SER A 101 5.93 5.16 -7.49
N LYS A 102 6.69 4.67 -6.50
CA LYS A 102 6.39 4.88 -5.09
C LYS A 102 6.43 6.37 -4.75
N GLU A 103 7.52 7.05 -5.08
CA GLU A 103 7.71 8.48 -4.81
C GLU A 103 6.60 9.31 -5.44
N TYR A 104 6.33 9.12 -6.74
CA TYR A 104 5.25 9.80 -7.45
C TYR A 104 3.87 9.55 -6.82
N ASN A 105 3.54 8.28 -6.53
CA ASN A 105 2.25 7.91 -5.97
C ASN A 105 2.05 8.49 -4.55
N GLU A 106 3.12 8.64 -3.77
CA GLU A 106 3.08 9.21 -2.42
C GLU A 106 2.82 10.72 -2.47
N SER A 107 3.62 11.47 -3.24
CA SER A 107 3.42 12.91 -3.42
C SER A 107 2.05 13.25 -4.02
N LEU A 108 1.57 12.47 -5.00
CA LEU A 108 0.26 12.72 -5.59
C LEU A 108 -0.90 12.41 -4.61
N ARG A 109 -0.76 11.39 -3.75
CA ARG A 109 -1.72 11.12 -2.67
C ARG A 109 -1.78 12.24 -1.64
N GLU A 110 -0.63 12.79 -1.28
CA GLU A 110 -0.59 13.95 -0.39
C GLU A 110 -1.28 15.16 -1.02
N THR A 111 -0.99 15.46 -2.29
CA THR A 111 -1.67 16.54 -3.03
C THR A 111 -3.19 16.36 -3.01
N PHE A 112 -3.67 15.15 -3.33
CA PHE A 112 -5.10 14.82 -3.26
C PHE A 112 -5.68 15.06 -1.86
N ALA A 113 -4.99 14.61 -0.80
CA ALA A 113 -5.46 14.75 0.57
C ALA A 113 -5.64 16.21 0.99
N GLN A 114 -4.70 17.07 0.59
CA GLN A 114 -4.78 18.51 0.86
C GLN A 114 -5.99 19.16 0.17
N PHE A 115 -6.29 18.80 -1.08
CA PHE A 115 -7.46 19.29 -1.79
C PHE A 115 -8.77 18.71 -1.25
N ALA A 116 -8.81 17.42 -0.92
CA ALA A 116 -9.98 16.78 -0.32
C ALA A 116 -10.38 17.44 1.00
N MET A 117 -9.41 17.71 1.89
CA MET A 117 -9.65 18.44 3.14
C MET A 117 -10.16 19.86 2.87
N LYS A 118 -9.53 20.61 1.95
CA LYS A 118 -9.96 21.98 1.61
C LYS A 118 -11.39 22.02 1.09
N LYS A 119 -11.74 21.14 0.14
CA LYS A 119 -13.09 21.02 -0.39
C LYS A 119 -14.09 20.71 0.72
N TYR A 120 -13.78 19.70 1.55
CA TYR A 120 -14.64 19.30 2.66
C TYR A 120 -14.89 20.45 3.64
N LEU A 121 -13.86 21.22 4.00
CA LEU A 121 -14.01 22.38 4.88
C LEU A 121 -14.86 23.47 4.23
N LEU A 122 -14.61 23.78 2.96
CA LEU A 122 -15.34 24.83 2.23
C LEU A 122 -16.83 24.49 2.01
N GLU A 123 -17.17 23.22 1.83
CA GLU A 123 -18.57 22.76 1.79
C GLU A 123 -19.34 23.03 3.10
N GLY A 124 -18.62 23.30 4.21
CA GLY A 124 -19.22 23.67 5.48
C GLY A 124 -19.71 25.12 5.56
N PHE A 125 -19.35 25.98 4.60
CA PHE A 125 -19.69 27.41 4.61
C PHE A 125 -21.05 27.74 3.95
N ASN A 126 -21.97 26.77 3.96
CA ASN A 126 -23.32 26.95 3.40
C ASN A 126 -24.28 27.63 4.39
N THR A 127 -23.87 27.78 5.65
CA THR A 127 -24.61 28.44 6.75
C THR A 127 -23.80 29.63 7.27
N VAL A 128 -24.32 30.33 8.29
CA VAL A 128 -23.58 31.38 9.01
C VAL A 128 -22.23 30.82 9.42
N PHE A 129 -21.16 31.55 9.10
CA PHE A 129 -19.81 31.19 9.49
C PHE A 129 -19.68 31.29 11.00
N ASP A 130 -19.23 30.18 11.60
CA ASP A 130 -18.91 30.06 13.02
C ASP A 130 -17.57 29.30 13.14
N ILE A 131 -16.67 29.85 13.94
CA ILE A 131 -15.32 29.33 14.11
C ILE A 131 -15.33 27.97 14.82
N GLU A 132 -16.24 27.74 15.76
CA GLU A 132 -16.34 26.47 16.48
C GLU A 132 -16.80 25.35 15.55
N THR A 133 -17.81 25.64 14.73
CA THR A 133 -18.32 24.75 13.68
C THR A 133 -17.23 24.39 12.68
N PHE A 134 -16.37 25.34 12.28
CA PHE A 134 -15.23 25.08 11.40
C PHE A 134 -14.26 24.05 12.01
N TYR A 135 -13.84 24.24 13.27
CA TYR A 135 -12.93 23.30 13.94
C TYR A 135 -13.55 21.93 14.16
N ARG A 136 -14.83 21.88 14.58
CA ARG A 136 -15.59 20.63 14.75
C ARG A 136 -15.70 19.87 13.44
N ARG A 137 -15.91 20.57 12.33
CA ARG A 137 -15.93 19.97 10.99
C ARG A 137 -14.55 19.43 10.63
N LYS A 138 -13.48 20.21 10.81
CA LYS A 138 -12.10 19.77 10.55
C LYS A 138 -11.75 18.46 11.27
N GLN A 139 -12.17 18.30 12.53
CA GLN A 139 -11.95 17.07 13.30
C GLN A 139 -12.71 15.86 12.75
N LYS A 140 -13.86 16.07 12.11
CA LYS A 140 -14.70 15.02 11.49
C LYS A 140 -14.25 14.63 10.08
N PHE A 141 -13.21 15.26 9.54
CA PHE A 141 -12.74 14.95 8.20
C PHE A 141 -12.27 13.50 8.10
N VAL A 142 -12.78 12.80 7.10
CA VAL A 142 -12.31 11.48 6.69
C VAL A 142 -11.79 11.61 5.27
N LEU A 143 -10.52 11.23 5.07
CA LEU A 143 -9.89 11.26 3.76
C LEU A 143 -10.61 10.28 2.81
N PRO A 144 -11.15 10.74 1.67
CA PRO A 144 -11.72 9.85 0.67
C PRO A 144 -10.66 8.91 0.09
N SER A 145 -11.06 7.70 -0.30
CA SER A 145 -10.15 6.78 -0.98
C SER A 145 -9.65 7.38 -2.29
N PHE A 146 -8.33 7.35 -2.49
CA PHE A 146 -7.68 7.70 -3.74
C PHE A 146 -6.62 6.67 -4.07
N MET A 147 -6.88 5.91 -5.14
CA MET A 147 -5.98 4.90 -5.67
C MET A 147 -5.20 5.50 -6.83
N VAL A 148 -3.87 5.50 -6.72
CA VAL A 148 -2.95 5.91 -7.78
C VAL A 148 -1.84 4.87 -7.90
N ASN A 149 -1.51 4.50 -9.14
CA ASN A 149 -0.42 3.58 -9.41
C ASN A 149 0.27 3.91 -10.74
N ALA A 150 1.38 4.64 -10.67
CA ALA A 150 2.21 4.94 -11.84
C ALA A 150 3.10 3.76 -12.30
N TYR A 151 3.12 2.60 -11.61
CA TYR A 151 4.03 1.52 -11.98
C TYR A 151 3.60 0.80 -13.27
N ALA A 152 4.31 1.07 -14.37
CA ALA A 152 4.19 0.46 -15.70
C ALA A 152 4.49 -1.03 -15.73
N GLY A 153 5.22 -1.56 -14.74
CA GLY A 153 5.37 -3.01 -14.57
C GLY A 153 4.03 -3.73 -14.34
N ALA A 154 2.93 -2.97 -14.23
CA ALA A 154 1.56 -3.45 -14.21
C ALA A 154 0.69 -3.06 -15.43
N SER A 155 1.18 -2.36 -16.47
CA SER A 155 0.53 -2.13 -17.81
C SER A 155 1.40 -1.25 -18.71
N GLU A 156 2.15 -1.77 -19.69
CA GLU A 156 1.75 -1.85 -21.12
C GLU A 156 2.75 -2.69 -21.98
N LYS A 157 3.52 -3.61 -21.39
CA LYS A 157 4.37 -4.50 -22.20
C LYS A 157 3.51 -5.32 -23.18
N LYS A 158 3.94 -5.40 -24.45
CA LYS A 158 3.61 -6.54 -25.33
C LYS A 158 3.84 -7.80 -24.49
N THR A 159 2.76 -8.54 -24.25
CA THR A 159 2.85 -9.79 -23.51
C THR A 159 3.55 -10.81 -24.41
N ASP A 160 4.52 -11.53 -23.86
CA ASP A 160 5.12 -12.71 -24.52
C ASP A 160 4.19 -13.93 -24.40
N SER A 161 2.93 -13.73 -23.99
CA SER A 161 1.91 -14.77 -24.01
C SER A 161 1.69 -15.24 -25.44
N PRO A 162 1.59 -16.56 -25.68
CA PRO A 162 1.11 -17.11 -26.96
C PRO A 162 -0.29 -16.59 -27.35
N HIS A 163 -1.04 -16.04 -26.39
CA HIS A 163 -2.39 -15.51 -26.59
C HIS A 163 -2.52 -14.06 -26.10
N PRO A 164 -1.96 -13.06 -26.84
CA PRO A 164 -1.93 -11.67 -26.39
C PRO A 164 -3.31 -11.03 -26.20
N ARG A 165 -4.28 -11.39 -27.04
CA ARG A 165 -5.67 -10.91 -26.95
C ARG A 165 -6.33 -11.38 -25.65
N LEU A 166 -6.26 -12.68 -25.35
CA LEU A 166 -6.79 -13.25 -24.11
C LEU A 166 -6.14 -12.60 -22.89
N HIS A 167 -4.80 -12.49 -22.87
CA HIS A 167 -4.08 -11.83 -21.79
C HIS A 167 -4.58 -10.40 -21.55
N GLN A 168 -4.84 -9.63 -22.61
CA GLN A 168 -5.38 -8.27 -22.49
C GLN A 168 -6.81 -8.24 -21.94
N GLU A 169 -7.68 -9.15 -22.38
CA GLU A 169 -9.07 -9.26 -21.89
C GLU A 169 -9.11 -9.61 -20.40
N LEU A 170 -8.28 -10.56 -19.95
CA LEU A 170 -8.15 -10.94 -18.53
C LEU A 170 -7.61 -9.77 -17.67
N ARG A 171 -6.65 -9.01 -18.22
CA ARG A 171 -6.13 -7.80 -17.55
C ARG A 171 -7.22 -6.74 -17.36
N LYS A 172 -7.97 -6.45 -18.43
CA LYS A 172 -9.09 -5.49 -18.39
C LYS A 172 -10.15 -5.89 -17.37
N LEU A 173 -10.48 -7.18 -17.29
CA LEU A 173 -11.40 -7.70 -16.27
C LEU A 173 -10.86 -7.44 -14.87
N ARG A 174 -9.60 -7.83 -14.59
CA ARG A 174 -8.96 -7.60 -13.29
C ARG A 174 -9.02 -6.13 -12.91
N ASP A 175 -8.60 -5.24 -13.80
CA ASP A 175 -8.51 -3.82 -13.54
C ASP A 175 -9.90 -3.23 -13.29
N SER A 176 -10.92 -3.64 -14.05
CA SER A 176 -12.32 -3.27 -13.80
C SER A 176 -12.82 -3.71 -12.42
N ILE A 177 -12.51 -4.94 -11.98
CA ILE A 177 -12.86 -5.42 -10.64
C ILE A 177 -12.14 -4.61 -9.56
N CYS A 178 -10.84 -4.34 -9.76
CA CYS A 178 -10.02 -3.57 -8.83
C CYS A 178 -10.54 -2.15 -8.66
N SER A 179 -10.90 -1.47 -9.76
CA SER A 179 -11.47 -0.13 -9.74
C SER A 179 -12.84 -0.11 -9.07
N ARG A 180 -13.75 -1.04 -9.41
CA ARG A 180 -15.11 -1.07 -8.82
C ARG A 180 -15.11 -1.38 -7.33
N LYS A 181 -14.24 -2.28 -6.88
CA LYS A 181 -14.18 -2.72 -5.48
C LYS A 181 -13.10 -2.02 -4.66
N ASN A 182 -12.35 -1.10 -5.26
CA ASN A 182 -11.21 -0.42 -4.63
C ASN A 182 -10.19 -1.41 -4.03
N LEU A 183 -9.85 -2.47 -4.79
CA LEU A 183 -8.95 -3.54 -4.35
C LEU A 183 -7.60 -3.48 -5.09
N PRO A 184 -6.47 -3.79 -4.42
CA PRO A 184 -5.19 -4.00 -5.10
C PRO A 184 -5.22 -5.18 -6.09
N VAL A 185 -4.48 -5.06 -7.20
CA VAL A 185 -4.43 -6.06 -8.29
C VAL A 185 -4.10 -7.48 -7.81
N TYR A 186 -3.20 -7.64 -6.86
CA TYR A 186 -2.78 -8.94 -6.35
C TYR A 186 -3.87 -9.67 -5.54
N ILE A 187 -4.88 -8.93 -5.03
CA ILE A 187 -6.05 -9.50 -4.37
C ILE A 187 -6.97 -10.19 -5.40
N VAL A 188 -7.10 -9.62 -6.59
CA VAL A 188 -7.91 -10.19 -7.67
C VAL A 188 -7.11 -11.22 -8.46
N ALA A 189 -6.05 -10.81 -9.16
CA ALA A 189 -5.14 -11.68 -9.90
C ALA A 189 -3.78 -10.98 -10.14
N GLY A 190 -2.68 -11.62 -9.76
CA GLY A 190 -1.34 -11.07 -10.03
C GLY A 190 -1.01 -11.11 -11.53
N SER A 191 -0.02 -10.33 -11.99
CA SER A 191 0.40 -10.36 -13.40
C SER A 191 0.83 -11.76 -13.86
N SER A 192 1.65 -12.45 -13.07
CA SER A 192 2.06 -13.83 -13.37
C SER A 192 0.88 -14.82 -13.40
N THR A 193 -0.17 -14.59 -12.61
CA THR A 193 -1.40 -15.39 -12.65
C THR A 193 -2.14 -15.20 -13.98
N ILE A 194 -2.23 -13.96 -14.47
CA ILE A 194 -2.86 -13.66 -15.77
C ILE A 194 -2.02 -14.24 -16.92
N ASP A 195 -0.69 -14.16 -16.84
CA ASP A 195 0.22 -14.78 -17.81
C ASP A 195 0.02 -16.30 -17.87
N GLU A 196 -0.10 -16.97 -16.73
CA GLU A 196 -0.36 -18.41 -16.68
C GLU A 196 -1.75 -18.77 -17.20
N MET A 197 -2.79 -18.01 -16.88
CA MET A 197 -4.14 -18.24 -17.43
C MET A 197 -4.15 -18.15 -18.96
N ALA A 198 -3.49 -17.13 -19.51
CA ALA A 198 -3.41 -16.96 -20.95
C ALA A 198 -2.51 -18.00 -21.63
N ARG A 199 -1.51 -18.55 -20.92
CA ARG A 199 -0.61 -19.60 -21.46
C ARG A 199 -1.22 -20.99 -21.41
N TYR A 200 -1.92 -21.34 -20.33
CA TYR A 200 -2.39 -22.71 -20.08
C TYR A 200 -3.89 -22.92 -20.32
N LEU A 201 -4.64 -21.86 -20.64
CA LEU A 201 -6.02 -21.92 -21.15
C LEU A 201 -7.00 -22.78 -20.31
N PRO A 202 -7.04 -22.65 -18.97
CA PRO A 202 -7.86 -23.51 -18.12
C PRO A 202 -9.33 -23.48 -18.52
N ALA A 203 -9.95 -24.65 -18.69
CA ALA A 203 -11.31 -24.82 -19.19
C ALA A 203 -12.33 -25.19 -18.10
N SER A 204 -11.90 -25.27 -16.84
CA SER A 204 -12.79 -25.49 -15.69
C SER A 204 -12.26 -24.81 -14.43
N LEU A 205 -13.12 -24.64 -13.41
CA LEU A 205 -12.69 -24.10 -12.11
C LEU A 205 -11.62 -24.99 -11.44
N ALA A 206 -11.69 -26.30 -11.66
CA ALA A 206 -10.69 -27.26 -11.18
C ALA A 206 -9.32 -27.02 -11.83
N GLU A 207 -9.29 -26.67 -13.12
CA GLU A 207 -8.05 -26.31 -13.83
C GLU A 207 -7.56 -24.92 -13.45
N LEU A 208 -8.47 -23.97 -13.24
CA LEU A 208 -8.15 -22.62 -12.77
C LEU A 208 -7.44 -22.66 -11.40
N ARG A 209 -7.77 -23.66 -10.55
CA ARG A 209 -7.08 -23.94 -9.27
C ARG A 209 -5.62 -24.37 -9.44
N LYS A 210 -5.27 -24.98 -10.58
CA LYS A 210 -3.89 -25.39 -10.91
C LYS A 210 -3.01 -24.18 -11.28
N ILE A 211 -3.60 -23.02 -11.57
CA ILE A 211 -2.89 -21.76 -11.82
C ILE A 211 -2.22 -21.25 -10.53
N SER A 212 -0.99 -20.74 -10.66
CA SER A 212 -0.20 -20.20 -9.55
C SER A 212 -0.78 -18.85 -9.09
N GLY A 213 -0.97 -18.67 -7.78
CA GLY A 213 -1.51 -17.44 -7.21
C GLY A 213 -3.04 -17.27 -7.32
N PHE A 214 -3.76 -18.27 -7.84
CA PHE A 214 -5.23 -18.29 -7.96
C PHE A 214 -5.84 -19.45 -7.14
N GLY A 215 -5.86 -19.27 -5.82
CA GLY A 215 -6.39 -20.26 -4.87
C GLY A 215 -7.89 -20.10 -4.59
N ASP A 216 -8.39 -20.93 -3.68
CA ASP A 216 -9.81 -21.18 -3.37
C ASP A 216 -10.61 -19.90 -3.16
N ALA A 217 -10.10 -18.99 -2.31
CA ALA A 217 -10.76 -17.72 -2.04
C ALA A 217 -10.94 -16.87 -3.30
N LYS A 218 -9.96 -16.87 -4.21
CA LYS A 218 -10.07 -16.13 -5.48
C LYS A 218 -10.98 -16.82 -6.48
N ILE A 219 -10.99 -18.16 -6.49
CA ILE A 219 -11.91 -18.94 -7.32
C ILE A 219 -13.36 -18.66 -6.91
N GLU A 220 -13.64 -18.68 -5.61
CA GLU A 220 -14.97 -18.39 -5.07
C GLU A 220 -15.46 -16.99 -5.45
N HIS A 221 -14.59 -15.98 -5.36
CA HIS A 221 -15.00 -14.58 -5.55
C HIS A 221 -14.91 -14.11 -7.02
N TYR A 222 -13.98 -14.65 -7.81
CA TYR A 222 -13.63 -14.13 -9.13
C TYR A 222 -13.52 -15.22 -10.21
N GLY A 223 -13.44 -16.51 -9.83
CA GLY A 223 -13.09 -17.61 -10.71
C GLY A 223 -13.99 -17.72 -11.93
N GLN A 224 -15.31 -17.61 -11.75
CA GLN A 224 -16.25 -17.71 -12.86
C GLN A 224 -16.03 -16.61 -13.92
N GLN A 225 -15.85 -15.35 -13.50
CA GLN A 225 -15.64 -14.23 -14.43
C GLN A 225 -14.38 -14.42 -15.28
N PHE A 226 -13.29 -14.93 -14.70
CA PHE A 226 -12.08 -15.24 -15.45
C PHE A 226 -12.28 -16.46 -16.37
N LEU A 227 -12.94 -17.51 -15.87
CA LEU A 227 -13.20 -18.73 -16.64
C LEU A 227 -14.07 -18.45 -17.86
N ASP A 228 -15.11 -17.61 -17.74
CA ASP A 228 -16.01 -17.26 -18.83
C ASP A 228 -15.26 -16.62 -20.00
N ILE A 229 -14.31 -15.72 -19.73
CA ILE A 229 -13.46 -15.09 -20.75
C ILE A 229 -12.59 -16.15 -21.44
N ILE A 230 -11.93 -17.01 -20.66
CA ILE A 230 -11.02 -18.04 -21.19
C ILE A 230 -11.77 -19.05 -22.05
N VAL A 231 -12.92 -19.56 -21.58
CA VAL A 231 -13.74 -20.54 -22.31
C VAL A 231 -14.30 -19.92 -23.59
N THR A 232 -14.75 -18.66 -23.54
CA THR A 232 -15.22 -17.93 -24.73
C THR A 232 -14.10 -17.79 -25.75
N TYR A 233 -12.92 -17.33 -25.32
CA TYR A 233 -11.75 -17.20 -26.18
C TYR A 233 -11.32 -18.54 -26.79
N ASN A 234 -11.28 -19.62 -25.99
CA ASN A 234 -10.93 -20.96 -26.46
C ASN A 234 -11.89 -21.43 -27.55
N LYS A 235 -13.20 -21.21 -27.36
CA LYS A 235 -14.23 -21.56 -28.36
C LYS A 235 -14.10 -20.73 -29.64
N GLU A 236 -13.86 -19.42 -29.53
CA GLU A 236 -13.67 -18.53 -30.70
C GLU A 236 -12.45 -18.91 -31.54
N ASN A 237 -11.41 -19.46 -30.91
CA ASN A 237 -10.12 -19.74 -31.55
C ASN A 237 -9.85 -21.25 -31.75
N ASN A 238 -10.84 -22.11 -31.46
CA ASN A 238 -10.72 -23.58 -31.52
C ASN A 238 -9.53 -24.14 -30.71
N LEU A 239 -9.32 -23.61 -29.50
CA LEU A 239 -8.23 -23.99 -28.61
C LEU A 239 -8.74 -24.95 -27.51
N THR A 240 -7.84 -25.80 -27.02
CA THR A 240 -8.07 -26.68 -25.86
C THR A 240 -7.23 -26.25 -24.66
N SER A 241 -7.61 -26.71 -23.47
CA SER A 241 -6.80 -26.49 -22.26
C SER A 241 -5.40 -27.10 -22.44
N LEU A 242 -4.39 -26.36 -22.00
CA LEU A 242 -2.98 -26.78 -21.98
C LEU A 242 -2.50 -26.95 -20.53
N ILE A 243 -3.43 -27.10 -19.58
CA ILE A 243 -3.11 -27.15 -18.16
C ILE A 243 -2.25 -28.36 -17.78
N ASP A 244 -2.28 -29.42 -18.58
CA ASP A 244 -1.48 -30.63 -18.38
C ASP A 244 -0.02 -30.46 -18.86
N GLU A 245 0.27 -29.44 -19.68
CA GLU A 245 1.63 -29.05 -20.04
C GLU A 245 2.33 -28.26 -18.93
N LYS A 246 1.56 -27.77 -17.95
CA LYS A 246 2.10 -27.04 -16.81
C LYS A 246 2.83 -28.02 -15.89
N SER A 247 4.12 -27.77 -15.64
CA SER A 247 4.87 -28.49 -14.60
C SER A 247 4.04 -28.53 -13.32
N PRO A 248 3.85 -29.72 -12.70
CA PRO A 248 2.94 -29.87 -11.60
C PRO A 248 3.28 -28.82 -10.55
N LYS A 249 2.28 -27.98 -10.23
CA LYS A 249 2.34 -27.07 -9.09
C LYS A 249 2.87 -27.93 -7.94
N ARG A 250 3.96 -27.54 -7.28
CA ARG A 250 4.43 -28.22 -6.06
C ARG A 250 3.19 -28.37 -5.19
N GLU A 251 2.61 -29.56 -5.17
CA GLU A 251 1.48 -29.83 -4.33
C GLU A 251 2.07 -29.65 -2.95
N ARG A 252 1.60 -28.62 -2.25
CA ARG A 252 1.71 -28.66 -0.81
C ARG A 252 0.91 -29.90 -0.47
N LYS A 253 1.61 -31.02 -0.21
CA LYS A 253 1.02 -32.31 0.17
C LYS A 253 -0.24 -31.99 0.94
N GLU A 254 -1.39 -32.37 0.37
CA GLU A 254 -2.59 -32.38 1.18
C GLU A 254 -2.20 -33.14 2.44
N LYS A 255 -2.36 -32.49 3.59
CA LYS A 255 -2.27 -33.20 4.85
C LYS A 255 -3.46 -34.15 4.87
N THR A 256 -3.29 -35.34 4.30
CA THR A 256 -4.07 -36.55 4.58
C THR A 256 -3.76 -37.08 5.99
N GLY A 257 -3.42 -36.19 6.92
CA GLY A 257 -3.45 -36.47 8.34
C GLY A 257 -4.70 -35.80 8.88
N GLU A 258 -5.52 -36.58 9.57
CA GLU A 258 -6.57 -36.11 10.48
C GLU A 258 -6.18 -34.76 11.09
N LYS A 259 -7.14 -33.82 11.15
CA LYS A 259 -6.98 -32.52 11.80
C LYS A 259 -6.55 -32.74 13.26
N LYS A 260 -5.24 -32.86 13.51
CA LYS A 260 -4.69 -32.70 14.85
C LYS A 260 -4.97 -31.26 15.29
N PRO A 261 -5.36 -31.04 16.55
CA PRO A 261 -5.72 -29.71 17.05
C PRO A 261 -4.60 -28.71 16.73
N ARG A 262 -4.96 -27.45 16.43
CA ARG A 262 -4.00 -26.35 16.28
C ARG A 262 -3.24 -26.17 17.60
N VAL A 263 -2.12 -26.88 17.76
CA VAL A 263 -1.14 -26.59 18.79
C VAL A 263 -0.55 -25.23 18.44
N ASP A 264 -0.58 -24.29 19.37
CA ASP A 264 0.09 -23.01 19.23
C ASP A 264 1.56 -23.28 18.83
N THR A 265 1.92 -22.86 17.62
CA THR A 265 3.21 -23.20 17.03
C THR A 265 4.36 -22.60 17.84
N LYS A 266 4.14 -21.48 18.53
CA LYS A 266 5.11 -20.87 19.45
C LYS A 266 5.24 -21.72 20.72
N ALA A 267 4.13 -22.15 21.30
CA ALA A 267 4.11 -22.98 22.51
C ALA A 267 4.85 -24.30 22.31
N GLU A 268 4.65 -24.96 21.18
CA GLU A 268 5.38 -26.19 20.87
C GLU A 268 6.88 -25.91 20.66
N THR A 269 7.25 -24.71 20.18
CA THR A 269 8.67 -24.36 19.91
C THR A 269 9.37 -24.15 21.24
N PHE A 270 8.69 -23.44 22.13
CA PHE A 270 9.10 -23.24 23.51
C PHE A 270 9.20 -24.53 24.31
N ARG A 271 8.23 -25.44 24.18
CA ARG A 271 8.26 -26.76 24.83
C ARG A 271 9.52 -27.54 24.44
N LEU A 272 9.79 -27.66 23.14
CA LEU A 272 10.97 -28.36 22.63
C LEU A 272 12.29 -27.67 23.05
N PHE A 273 12.28 -26.34 23.16
CA PHE A 273 13.42 -25.58 23.67
C PHE A 273 13.67 -25.84 25.16
N LYS A 274 12.61 -25.87 25.98
CA LYS A 274 12.69 -26.22 27.41
C LYS A 274 13.04 -27.69 27.66
N GLU A 275 12.86 -28.56 26.68
CA GLU A 275 13.39 -29.94 26.68
C GLU A 275 14.90 -30.00 26.36
N GLY A 276 15.58 -28.86 26.20
CA GLY A 276 17.04 -28.77 26.02
C GLY A 276 17.51 -28.85 24.56
N ARG A 277 16.60 -28.79 23.60
CA ARG A 277 16.95 -28.82 22.16
C ARG A 277 17.42 -27.44 21.71
N SER A 278 18.46 -27.44 20.87
CA SER A 278 18.96 -26.24 20.21
C SER A 278 17.98 -25.72 19.16
N VAL A 279 18.11 -24.44 18.80
CA VAL A 279 17.34 -23.80 17.72
C VAL A 279 17.47 -24.57 16.40
N ALA A 280 18.65 -25.09 16.10
CA ALA A 280 18.91 -25.88 14.89
C ALA A 280 18.17 -27.22 14.89
N GLU A 281 18.21 -27.97 16.00
CA GLU A 281 17.50 -29.25 16.12
C GLU A 281 15.99 -29.05 16.08
N ILE A 282 15.48 -27.98 16.69
CA ILE A 282 14.04 -27.65 16.65
C ILE A 282 13.62 -27.29 15.23
N ALA A 283 14.46 -26.55 14.50
CA ALA A 283 14.20 -26.18 13.11
C ALA A 283 14.07 -27.43 12.22
N GLU A 284 14.98 -28.39 12.38
CA GLU A 284 14.93 -29.67 11.66
C GLU A 284 13.73 -30.53 12.06
N LEU A 285 13.55 -30.77 13.37
CA LEU A 285 12.47 -31.59 13.93
C LEU A 285 11.08 -31.10 13.48
N ARG A 286 10.94 -29.79 13.34
CA ARG A 286 9.67 -29.14 12.97
C ARG A 286 9.58 -28.77 11.49
N SER A 287 10.62 -29.03 10.71
CA SER A 287 10.72 -28.62 9.31
C SER A 287 10.46 -27.12 9.10
N PHE A 288 11.01 -26.28 9.98
CA PHE A 288 10.96 -24.82 9.89
C PHE A 288 12.34 -24.25 9.57
N ALA A 289 12.37 -23.05 8.99
CA ALA A 289 13.62 -22.33 8.83
C ALA A 289 14.14 -21.90 10.21
N HIS A 290 15.47 -21.86 10.37
CA HIS A 290 16.14 -21.43 11.61
C HIS A 290 15.56 -20.11 12.14
N GLN A 291 15.40 -19.12 11.24
CA GLN A 291 14.85 -17.80 11.56
C GLN A 291 13.39 -17.79 12.03
N THR A 292 12.61 -18.81 11.67
CA THR A 292 11.23 -18.98 12.14
C THR A 292 11.22 -19.46 13.59
N ILE A 293 12.14 -20.35 13.97
CA ILE A 293 12.30 -20.80 15.35
C ILE A 293 12.75 -19.63 16.23
N GLU A 294 13.78 -18.87 15.82
CA GLU A 294 14.22 -17.66 16.52
C GLU A 294 13.07 -16.66 16.70
N GLY A 295 12.24 -16.48 15.65
CA GLY A 295 11.05 -15.62 15.73
C GLY A 295 9.97 -16.12 16.70
N HIS A 296 9.82 -17.43 16.86
CA HIS A 296 8.93 -18.00 17.88
C HIS A 296 9.48 -17.79 19.29
N LEU A 297 10.78 -18.01 19.50
CA LEU A 297 11.43 -17.85 20.81
C LEU A 297 11.48 -16.39 21.27
N ALA A 298 11.52 -15.42 20.34
CA ALA A 298 11.47 -13.99 20.65
C ALA A 298 10.25 -13.60 21.50
N TYR A 299 9.09 -14.23 21.28
CA TYR A 299 7.91 -13.99 22.11
C TYR A 299 8.12 -14.37 23.58
N TYR A 300 8.88 -15.43 23.84
CA TYR A 300 9.17 -15.92 25.19
C TYR A 300 10.35 -15.17 25.83
N VAL A 301 11.28 -14.67 25.02
CA VAL A 301 12.31 -13.71 25.48
C VAL A 301 11.67 -12.40 25.94
N GLU A 302 10.70 -11.87 25.17
CA GLU A 302 9.97 -10.63 25.51
C GLU A 302 9.20 -10.75 26.84
N LYS A 303 8.74 -11.96 27.17
CA LYS A 303 8.05 -12.26 28.43
C LYS A 303 8.97 -12.63 29.59
N GLY A 304 10.26 -12.84 29.33
CA GLY A 304 11.23 -13.30 30.34
C GLY A 304 11.23 -14.81 30.59
N ASP A 305 10.49 -15.59 29.81
CA ASP A 305 10.43 -17.04 29.93
C ASP A 305 11.70 -17.73 29.38
N ILE A 306 12.47 -17.04 28.52
CA ILE A 306 13.79 -17.44 28.02
C ILE A 306 14.76 -16.29 28.26
N HIS A 307 15.90 -16.60 28.88
CA HIS A 307 17.01 -15.68 28.99
C HIS A 307 17.70 -15.51 27.62
N ILE A 308 18.05 -14.29 27.25
CA ILE A 308 18.55 -14.01 25.89
C ILE A 308 19.87 -14.75 25.59
N GLU A 309 20.75 -14.92 26.57
CA GLU A 309 21.99 -15.68 26.44
C GLU A 309 21.78 -17.19 26.17
N GLU A 310 20.57 -17.72 26.35
CA GLU A 310 20.25 -19.12 25.97
C GLU A 310 20.08 -19.27 24.45
N VAL A 311 19.83 -18.18 23.71
CA VAL A 311 19.45 -18.19 22.29
C VAL A 311 20.32 -17.29 21.41
N VAL A 312 21.06 -16.35 21.99
CA VAL A 312 22.02 -15.48 21.29
C VAL A 312 23.31 -15.40 22.08
N SER A 313 24.47 -15.58 21.42
CA SER A 313 25.77 -15.51 22.10
C SER A 313 26.07 -14.12 22.63
N ARG A 314 26.85 -14.05 23.72
CA ARG A 314 27.21 -12.78 24.36
C ARG A 314 27.95 -11.83 23.41
N GLU A 315 28.82 -12.36 22.57
CA GLU A 315 29.55 -11.60 21.54
C GLU A 315 28.60 -10.89 20.58
N LYS A 316 27.57 -11.59 20.10
CA LYS A 316 26.55 -11.01 19.22
C LYS A 316 25.69 -10.00 19.94
N LEU A 317 25.37 -10.21 21.21
CA LEU A 317 24.63 -9.23 22.00
C LEU A 317 25.41 -7.91 22.17
N LEU A 318 26.72 -7.97 22.37
CA LEU A 318 27.57 -6.77 22.44
C LEU A 318 27.58 -5.98 21.12
N LEU A 319 27.44 -6.66 19.98
CA LEU A 319 27.30 -6.01 18.68
C LEU A 319 25.90 -5.42 18.47
N ILE A 320 24.85 -6.15 18.84
CA ILE A 320 23.46 -5.76 18.56
C ILE A 320 22.96 -4.67 19.51
N GLU A 321 23.28 -4.76 20.81
CA GLU A 321 22.71 -3.91 21.86
C GLU A 321 22.90 -2.39 21.60
N PRO A 322 24.08 -1.89 21.20
CA PRO A 322 24.26 -0.47 20.89
C PRO A 322 23.36 0.01 19.75
N VAL A 323 23.15 -0.83 18.73
CA VAL A 323 22.39 -0.46 17.53
C VAL A 323 20.88 -0.45 17.80
N ILE A 324 20.39 -1.35 18.65
CA ILE A 324 18.97 -1.40 18.99
C ILE A 324 18.55 -0.37 20.05
N LYS A 325 19.48 0.23 20.80
CA LYS A 325 19.16 1.33 21.74
C LYS A 325 18.65 2.58 21.02
N GLU A 326 19.14 2.84 19.82
CA GLU A 326 18.71 3.96 18.98
C GLU A 326 17.52 3.60 18.08
N TYR A 327 17.00 2.38 18.17
CA TYR A 327 15.96 1.87 17.30
C TYR A 327 14.56 2.16 17.87
N ASN A 328 13.88 3.15 17.27
CA ASN A 328 12.53 3.58 17.67
C ASN A 328 11.41 2.91 16.85
N GLY A 329 11.62 1.65 16.44
CA GLY A 329 10.71 0.95 15.53
C GLY A 329 10.97 1.26 14.04
N GLY A 330 10.77 0.26 13.18
CA GLY A 330 11.08 0.35 11.75
C GLY A 330 11.37 -1.01 11.10
N PRO A 331 12.02 -1.04 9.92
CA PRO A 331 12.44 -2.29 9.30
C PRO A 331 13.74 -2.83 9.92
N VAL A 332 13.73 -4.10 10.37
CA VAL A 332 14.91 -4.82 10.89
C VAL A 332 16.05 -4.91 9.85
N THR A 333 15.74 -4.75 8.56
CA THR A 333 16.72 -4.67 7.47
C THR A 333 17.73 -3.55 7.64
N LEU A 334 17.34 -2.41 8.22
CA LEU A 334 18.24 -1.30 8.48
C LEU A 334 19.24 -1.61 9.60
N ILE A 335 18.80 -2.35 10.62
CA ILE A 335 19.67 -2.82 11.71
C ILE A 335 20.69 -3.80 11.15
N ARG A 336 20.25 -4.75 10.32
CA ARG A 336 21.15 -5.73 9.68
C ARG A 336 22.18 -5.05 8.76
N GLN A 337 21.79 -4.00 8.02
CA GLN A 337 22.74 -3.26 7.19
C GLN A 337 23.88 -2.62 8.00
N LYS A 338 23.59 -2.13 9.22
CA LYS A 338 24.61 -1.58 10.13
C LYS A 338 25.50 -2.66 10.75
N LEU A 339 24.94 -3.82 11.07
CA LEU A 339 25.64 -4.92 11.75
C LEU A 339 26.38 -5.89 10.82
N GLY A 340 26.13 -5.82 9.51
CA GLY A 340 26.70 -6.74 8.53
C GLY A 340 26.02 -8.12 8.52
N ASN A 341 26.62 -9.07 7.79
CA ASN A 341 26.03 -10.39 7.55
C ASN A 341 26.31 -11.41 8.68
N GLU A 342 27.13 -11.06 9.67
CA GLU A 342 27.49 -11.92 10.81
C GLU A 342 26.33 -12.07 11.81
N VAL A 343 25.36 -11.15 11.76
CA VAL A 343 24.16 -11.18 12.59
C VAL A 343 22.93 -11.49 11.75
N GLY A 344 22.23 -12.56 12.12
CA GLY A 344 21.00 -13.00 11.49
C GLY A 344 19.78 -12.13 11.84
N PHE A 345 18.77 -12.16 10.96
CA PHE A 345 17.51 -11.44 11.22
C PHE A 345 16.76 -11.93 12.46
N GLY A 346 16.84 -13.22 12.80
CA GLY A 346 16.17 -13.74 13.99
C GLY A 346 16.89 -13.34 15.27
N GLU A 347 18.22 -13.32 15.28
CA GLU A 347 19.05 -12.82 16.39
C GLU A 347 18.74 -11.34 16.70
N ILE A 348 18.57 -10.51 15.67
CA ILE A 348 18.14 -9.11 15.87
C ILE A 348 16.75 -9.04 16.50
N ARG A 349 15.80 -9.89 16.06
CA ARG A 349 14.45 -9.94 16.65
C ARG A 349 14.48 -10.41 18.11
N LEU A 350 15.32 -11.38 18.44
CA LEU A 350 15.53 -11.85 19.81
C LEU A 350 16.09 -10.72 20.69
N ALA A 351 17.08 -9.97 20.21
CA ALA A 351 17.65 -8.84 20.93
C ALA A 351 16.65 -7.68 21.13
N ILE A 352 15.80 -7.39 20.14
CA ILE A 352 14.71 -6.40 20.27
C ILE A 352 13.71 -6.84 21.35
N ALA A 353 13.30 -8.12 21.33
CA ALA A 353 12.42 -8.69 22.35
C ALA A 353 13.03 -8.58 23.76
N TRP A 354 14.32 -8.88 23.90
CA TRP A 354 15.04 -8.73 25.17
C TRP A 354 15.12 -7.27 25.64
N SER A 355 15.33 -6.32 24.72
CA SER A 355 15.29 -4.88 25.05
C SER A 355 13.92 -4.45 25.56
N ALA A 356 12.84 -4.95 24.94
CA ALA A 356 11.47 -4.69 25.39
C ALA A 356 11.22 -5.24 26.80
N PHE A 357 11.67 -6.47 27.09
CA PHE A 357 11.61 -7.07 28.43
C PHE A 357 12.37 -6.24 29.48
N LYS A 358 13.60 -5.82 29.16
CA LYS A 358 14.40 -4.96 30.06
C LYS A 358 13.69 -3.65 30.38
N ASN A 359 13.19 -2.96 29.35
CA ASN A 359 12.51 -1.68 29.52
C ASN A 359 11.24 -1.80 30.36
N ALA A 360 10.46 -2.88 30.18
CA ALA A 360 9.27 -3.15 30.97
C ALA A 360 9.58 -3.39 32.47
N ASN A 361 10.70 -4.06 32.79
CA ASN A 361 11.10 -4.36 34.17
C ASN A 361 11.95 -3.27 34.85
N THR A 362 12.41 -2.25 34.12
CA THR A 362 13.04 -1.06 34.71
C THR A 362 12.06 0.09 34.94
N ALA A 363 10.83 -0.02 34.44
CA ALA A 363 9.78 1.01 34.53
C ALA A 363 8.74 0.75 35.65
N GLY A 364 8.87 -0.36 36.38
CA GLY A 364 8.15 -0.69 37.61
C GLY A 364 9.12 -0.83 38.77
#